data_AF-A0A915UN75-F1
#
_entry.id   AF-A0A915UN75-F1
#
_cell.length_a   1.000
_cell.length_b   1.000
_cell.length_c   1.000
_cell.angle_alpha   90.00
_cell.angle_beta   90.00
_cell.angle_gamma   90.00
#
_symmetry.space_group_name_H-M   'P 1'
#
loop_
_entity.id
_entity.type
_entity.pdbx_description
1 polymer ?
#
loop_
_entity_poly.entity_id
_entity_poly.type
_entity_poly.pdbx_seq_one_letter_code
_entity_poly.pdbx_strand_id
1 'polypeptide(L)'
;MSWELFVVKGDKEIVRGFVHGFVWGAGDPQGVFCEAELDLERESLASLLKLGPHQRLLVRANLANRLAEALEKAHQELRLELKERKTVAELLFEARARVFSPELAGQIKKSFFSELPPGVEVRNKEEEQAQDNAARGPELYAPVHHFEYRATCTFAGPVEAIVALHRQLAGLDFVEVEPLRIGAR
;
A
#
# COMPACT_ATOMS: atom_id res chain seq x y z
N MET A 1 -13.39 -10.29 3.02
CA MET A 1 -14.18 -9.65 1.94
C MET A 1 -13.32 -9.60 0.69
N SER A 2 -13.87 -9.84 -0.50
CA SER A 2 -13.10 -9.88 -1.75
C SER A 2 -13.02 -8.51 -2.43
N TRP A 3 -11.90 -8.27 -3.09
CA TRP A 3 -11.59 -7.05 -3.83
C TRP A 3 -11.18 -7.38 -5.26
N GLU A 4 -11.31 -6.40 -6.14
CA GLU A 4 -10.98 -6.53 -7.55
C GLU A 4 -10.19 -5.31 -8.03
N LEU A 5 -9.16 -5.56 -8.83
CA LEU A 5 -8.44 -4.54 -9.57
C LEU A 5 -9.19 -4.25 -10.85
N PHE A 6 -9.53 -2.99 -11.07
CA PHE A 6 -10.03 -2.47 -12.33
C PHE A 6 -8.95 -1.63 -12.98
N VAL A 7 -8.73 -1.82 -14.29
CA VAL A 7 -7.90 -0.93 -15.11
C VAL A 7 -8.84 -0.17 -16.03
N VAL A 8 -8.99 1.14 -15.78
CA VAL A 8 -9.90 2.01 -16.53
C VAL A 8 -9.08 2.94 -17.41
N LYS A 9 -9.34 2.93 -18.71
CA LYS A 9 -8.81 3.92 -19.64
C LYS A 9 -9.67 5.18 -19.57
N GLY A 10 -9.03 6.34 -19.41
CA GLY A 10 -9.71 7.62 -19.33
C GLY A 10 -8.84 8.70 -18.70
N ASP A 11 -9.31 9.95 -18.76
CA ASP A 11 -8.68 11.05 -18.03
C ASP A 11 -8.73 10.79 -16.52
N LYS A 12 -7.64 11.10 -15.82
CA LYS A 12 -7.49 10.82 -14.38
C LYS A 12 -8.57 11.48 -13.55
N GLU A 13 -8.83 12.77 -13.77
CA GLU A 13 -9.78 13.54 -12.96
C GLU A 13 -11.22 13.15 -13.28
N ILE A 14 -11.50 12.81 -14.55
CA ILE A 14 -12.83 12.29 -14.95
C ILE A 14 -13.09 10.92 -14.32
N VAL A 15 -12.14 9.97 -14.40
CA VAL A 15 -12.29 8.64 -13.78
C VAL A 15 -12.52 8.78 -12.29
N ARG A 16 -11.67 9.57 -11.62
CA ARG A 16 -11.78 9.82 -10.18
C ARG A 16 -13.12 10.43 -9.79
N GLY A 17 -13.56 11.49 -10.48
CA GLY A 17 -14.84 12.14 -10.21
C GLY A 17 -16.03 11.20 -10.43
N PHE A 18 -16.03 10.44 -11.52
CA PHE A 18 -17.06 9.46 -11.83
C PHE A 18 -17.17 8.37 -10.76
N VAL A 19 -16.03 7.77 -10.39
CA VAL A 19 -15.95 6.69 -9.41
C VAL A 19 -16.40 7.18 -8.03
N HIS A 20 -15.93 8.36 -7.59
CA HIS A 20 -16.40 8.93 -6.33
C HIS A 20 -17.91 9.18 -6.37
N GLY A 21 -18.44 9.82 -7.41
CA GLY A 21 -19.88 10.03 -7.57
C GLY A 21 -20.68 8.73 -7.48
N PHE A 22 -20.19 7.67 -8.12
CA PHE A 22 -20.80 6.35 -8.06
C PHE A 22 -20.82 5.76 -6.64
N VAL A 23 -19.68 5.73 -5.94
CA VAL A 23 -19.61 5.10 -4.60
C VAL A 23 -20.39 5.87 -3.55
N TRP A 24 -20.44 7.20 -3.66
CA TRP A 24 -21.30 8.06 -2.84
C TRP A 24 -22.78 7.78 -3.11
N GLY A 25 -23.18 7.68 -4.38
CA GLY A 25 -24.55 7.32 -4.77
C GLY A 25 -24.93 5.89 -4.38
N ALA A 26 -23.96 4.99 -4.25
CA ALA A 26 -24.15 3.61 -3.79
C ALA A 26 -24.18 3.46 -2.26
N GLY A 27 -23.87 4.52 -1.50
CA GLY A 27 -23.84 4.50 -0.04
C GLY A 27 -22.62 3.82 0.58
N ASP A 28 -21.54 3.62 -0.19
CA ASP A 28 -20.32 2.94 0.26
C ASP A 28 -19.07 3.70 -0.20
N PRO A 29 -18.79 4.90 0.36
CA PRO A 29 -17.71 5.79 -0.12
C PRO A 29 -16.30 5.21 0.06
N GLN A 30 -16.14 4.17 0.88
CA GLN A 30 -14.87 3.45 1.09
C GLN A 30 -14.77 2.18 0.24
N GLY A 31 -15.78 1.89 -0.59
CA GLY A 31 -15.82 0.68 -1.42
C GLY A 31 -14.88 0.73 -2.64
N VAL A 32 -14.20 1.84 -2.88
CA VAL A 32 -13.18 1.97 -3.92
C VAL A 32 -11.99 2.76 -3.41
N PHE A 33 -10.79 2.31 -3.76
CA PHE A 33 -9.57 3.11 -3.65
C PHE A 33 -9.04 3.45 -5.05
N CYS A 34 -8.79 4.73 -5.30
CA CYS A 34 -8.17 5.17 -6.54
C CYS A 34 -6.64 5.07 -6.45
N GLU A 35 -5.96 4.83 -7.58
CA GLU A 35 -4.49 4.88 -7.68
C GLU A 35 -3.91 6.23 -7.23
N ALA A 36 -4.65 7.33 -7.35
CA ALA A 36 -4.19 8.61 -6.82
C ALA A 36 -4.13 8.65 -5.28
N GLU A 37 -4.83 7.74 -4.60
CA GLU A 37 -4.98 7.65 -3.15
C GLU A 37 -4.15 6.50 -2.54
N LEU A 38 -3.48 5.74 -3.41
CA LEU A 38 -2.68 4.58 -3.07
C LEU A 38 -1.32 4.70 -3.77
N ASP A 39 -0.24 4.49 -3.03
CA ASP A 39 1.07 4.33 -3.66
C ASP A 39 1.19 2.91 -4.23
N LEU A 40 0.43 2.57 -5.28
CA LEU A 40 0.49 1.26 -5.93
C LEU A 40 1.72 1.17 -6.84
N GLU A 41 2.54 0.14 -6.67
CA GLU A 41 3.68 -0.14 -7.54
C GLU A 41 3.23 -0.15 -9.00
N ARG A 42 3.89 0.65 -9.83
CA ARG A 42 3.63 0.63 -11.27
C ARG A 42 4.29 -0.61 -11.84
N GLU A 43 3.52 -1.67 -12.05
CA GLU A 43 4.01 -2.81 -12.85
C GLU A 43 4.54 -2.28 -14.19
N SER A 44 5.66 -2.83 -14.64
CA SER A 44 6.33 -2.47 -15.89
C SER A 44 5.52 -2.95 -17.11
N LEU A 45 4.30 -2.44 -17.28
CA LEU A 45 3.47 -2.71 -18.44
C LEU A 45 3.82 -1.70 -19.54
N ALA A 46 4.98 -1.90 -20.15
CA ALA A 46 5.34 -1.31 -21.44
C ALA A 46 4.26 -1.55 -22.52
N SER A 47 3.37 -2.52 -22.31
CA SER A 47 2.16 -2.80 -23.09
C SER A 47 1.01 -1.79 -22.91
N LEU A 48 0.83 -1.19 -21.73
CA LEU A 48 -0.25 -0.22 -21.46
C LEU A 48 0.09 1.21 -21.91
N LEU A 49 1.37 1.55 -22.00
CA LEU A 49 1.84 2.86 -22.50
C LEU A 49 1.39 3.16 -23.95
N LYS A 50 1.02 2.13 -24.73
CA LYS A 50 0.50 2.30 -26.09
C LYS A 50 -0.98 2.68 -26.16
N LEU A 51 -1.70 2.68 -25.03
CA LEU A 51 -3.17 2.74 -25.01
C LEU A 51 -3.76 4.05 -24.44
N GLY A 52 -2.93 5.01 -23.98
CA GLY A 52 -3.38 6.26 -23.34
C GLY A 52 -3.33 6.23 -21.81
N PRO A 53 -3.86 7.24 -21.09
CA PRO A 53 -3.89 7.24 -19.63
C PRO A 53 -4.81 6.13 -19.11
N HIS A 54 -4.29 5.27 -18.24
CA HIS A 54 -5.04 4.25 -17.50
C HIS A 54 -4.95 4.56 -16.02
N GLN A 55 -6.05 4.31 -15.31
CA GLN A 55 -6.16 4.44 -13.88
C GLN A 55 -6.47 3.08 -13.28
N ARG A 56 -5.76 2.74 -12.21
CA ARG A 56 -6.04 1.53 -11.43
C ARG A 56 -6.96 1.84 -10.27
N LEU A 57 -7.95 0.97 -10.05
CA LEU A 57 -8.89 1.09 -8.95
C LEU A 57 -8.95 -0.24 -8.21
N LEU A 58 -8.89 -0.21 -6.89
CA LEU A 58 -9.29 -1.37 -6.08
C LEU A 58 -10.76 -1.20 -5.73
N VAL A 59 -11.58 -2.14 -6.15
CA VAL A 59 -13.04 -2.09 -6.03
C VAL A 59 -13.52 -3.25 -5.18
N ARG A 60 -14.33 -2.96 -4.16
CA ARG A 60 -14.95 -3.99 -3.33
C ARG A 60 -15.93 -4.81 -4.18
N ALA A 61 -15.92 -6.14 -4.03
CA ALA A 61 -16.63 -7.04 -4.94
C ALA A 61 -18.16 -6.81 -4.99
N ASN A 62 -18.77 -6.32 -3.91
CA ASN A 62 -20.19 -5.95 -3.86
C ASN A 62 -20.55 -4.77 -4.80
N LEU A 63 -19.58 -3.93 -5.16
CA LEU A 63 -19.74 -2.79 -6.07
C LEU A 63 -19.25 -3.08 -7.49
N ALA A 64 -18.38 -4.08 -7.65
CA ALA A 64 -17.65 -4.34 -8.90
C ALA A 64 -18.56 -4.48 -10.13
N ASN A 65 -19.61 -5.30 -10.07
CA ASN A 65 -20.52 -5.48 -11.21
C ASN A 65 -21.28 -4.19 -11.55
N ARG A 66 -21.82 -3.51 -10.53
CA ARG A 66 -22.56 -2.26 -10.73
C ARG A 66 -21.68 -1.14 -11.28
N LEU A 67 -20.42 -1.06 -10.85
CA LEU A 67 -19.46 -0.09 -11.35
C LEU A 67 -19.05 -0.40 -12.79
N ALA A 68 -18.85 -1.69 -13.13
CA ALA A 68 -18.56 -2.09 -14.51
C ALA A 68 -19.69 -1.68 -15.46
N GLU A 69 -20.95 -1.98 -15.11
CA GLU A 69 -22.11 -1.53 -15.88
C GLU A 69 -22.21 -0.01 -16.02
N ALA A 70 -21.86 0.73 -14.97
CA ALA A 70 -21.85 2.19 -14.99
C ALA A 70 -20.75 2.74 -15.93
N LEU A 71 -19.55 2.14 -15.93
CA LEU A 71 -18.45 2.49 -16.82
C LEU A 71 -18.81 2.22 -18.30
N GLU A 72 -19.47 1.10 -18.59
CA GLU A 72 -19.95 0.80 -19.95
C GLU A 72 -20.94 1.85 -20.46
N LYS A 73 -21.89 2.27 -19.61
CA LYS A 73 -22.83 3.35 -19.96
C LYS A 73 -22.12 4.69 -20.16
N ALA A 74 -21.13 4.97 -19.32
CA ALA A 74 -20.32 6.19 -19.38
C ALA A 74 -19.35 6.23 -20.57
N HIS A 75 -19.12 5.11 -21.26
CA HIS A 75 -18.13 5.02 -22.34
C HIS A 75 -18.41 6.02 -23.47
N GLN A 76 -19.66 6.11 -23.90
CA GLN A 76 -20.01 6.97 -25.05
C GLN A 76 -19.90 8.47 -24.71
N GLU A 77 -20.24 8.87 -23.48
CA GLU A 77 -20.29 10.27 -23.08
C GLU A 77 -18.97 10.77 -22.50
N LEU A 78 -18.31 9.96 -21.68
CA LEU A 78 -17.12 10.33 -20.91
C LEU A 78 -15.83 9.69 -21.40
N ARG A 79 -15.89 8.84 -22.43
CA ARG A 79 -14.74 8.10 -22.99
C ARG A 79 -14.01 7.26 -21.95
N LEU A 80 -14.74 6.79 -20.93
CA LEU A 80 -14.23 5.88 -19.91
C LEU A 80 -14.38 4.45 -20.41
N GLU A 81 -13.36 3.61 -20.25
CA GLU A 81 -13.42 2.23 -20.73
C GLU A 81 -12.78 1.28 -19.72
N LEU A 82 -13.51 0.26 -19.29
CA LEU A 82 -12.96 -0.79 -18.45
C LEU A 82 -12.14 -1.75 -19.33
N LYS A 83 -10.82 -1.74 -19.16
CA LYS A 83 -9.90 -2.57 -19.95
C LYS A 83 -9.62 -3.92 -19.32
N GLU A 84 -9.54 -3.96 -17.99
CA GLU A 84 -9.19 -5.16 -17.26
C GLU A 84 -9.91 -5.21 -15.92
N ARG A 85 -10.25 -6.43 -15.51
CA ARG A 85 -10.82 -6.75 -14.21
C ARG A 85 -10.14 -8.01 -13.69
N LYS A 86 -9.58 -7.94 -12.49
CA LYS A 86 -8.88 -9.07 -11.86
C LYS A 86 -9.21 -9.16 -10.38
N THR A 87 -9.47 -10.37 -9.87
CA THR A 87 -9.65 -10.58 -8.43
C THR A 87 -8.33 -10.37 -7.68
N VAL A 88 -8.39 -9.62 -6.59
CA VAL A 88 -7.26 -9.38 -5.68
C VAL A 88 -7.44 -10.27 -4.45
N ALA A 89 -6.53 -11.22 -4.25
CA ALA A 89 -6.54 -12.10 -3.08
C ALA A 89 -5.93 -11.41 -1.86
N GLU A 90 -4.79 -10.73 -2.07
CA GLU A 90 -4.06 -10.01 -1.03
C GLU A 90 -3.32 -8.81 -1.63
N LEU A 91 -2.99 -7.85 -0.76
CA LEU A 91 -1.97 -6.84 -1.05
C LEU A 91 -0.73 -7.11 -0.20
N LEU A 92 0.41 -6.61 -0.65
CA LEU A 92 1.65 -6.66 0.10
C LEU A 92 2.52 -5.43 -0.14
N PHE A 93 3.35 -5.08 0.84
CA PHE A 93 4.40 -4.07 0.70
C PHE A 93 5.58 -4.42 1.59
N GLU A 94 6.76 -3.91 1.24
CA GLU A 94 7.95 -4.05 2.07
C GLU A 94 8.13 -2.80 2.93
N ALA A 95 8.58 -3.00 4.17
CA ALA A 95 8.95 -1.92 5.07
C ALA A 95 10.33 -2.17 5.67
N ARG A 96 11.10 -1.09 5.83
CA ARG A 96 12.42 -1.09 6.46
C ARG A 96 12.44 -0.04 7.56
N ALA A 97 12.98 -0.39 8.71
CA ALA A 97 13.14 0.52 9.83
C ALA A 97 14.59 0.51 10.30
N ARG A 98 15.11 1.70 10.62
CA ARG A 98 16.45 1.88 11.17
C ARG A 98 16.45 2.95 12.24
N VAL A 99 16.78 2.58 13.47
CA VAL A 99 16.75 3.49 14.63
C VAL A 99 17.96 3.32 15.52
N PHE A 100 18.34 4.39 16.21
CA PHE A 100 19.51 4.45 17.09
C PHE A 100 19.14 4.67 18.56
N SER A 101 17.88 4.41 18.94
CA SER A 101 17.36 4.50 20.30
C SER A 101 16.66 3.20 20.71
N PRO A 102 16.92 2.67 21.92
CA PRO A 102 16.21 1.52 22.46
C PRO A 102 14.69 1.72 22.55
N GLU A 103 14.25 2.92 22.88
CA GLU A 103 12.83 3.28 22.98
C GLU A 103 12.15 3.18 21.62
N LEU A 104 12.76 3.76 20.57
CA LEU A 104 12.25 3.66 19.20
C LEU A 104 12.31 2.23 18.66
N ALA A 105 13.34 1.45 19.00
CA ALA A 105 13.40 0.04 18.64
C ALA A 105 12.25 -0.76 19.26
N GLY A 106 11.88 -0.45 20.52
CA GLY A 106 10.70 -1.01 21.16
C GLY A 106 9.40 -0.66 20.43
N GLN A 107 9.27 0.59 19.95
CA GLN A 107 8.11 1.01 19.14
C GLN A 107 8.05 0.26 17.80
N ILE A 108 9.17 0.12 17.10
CA ILE A 108 9.22 -0.65 15.84
C ILE A 108 8.84 -2.11 16.07
N LYS A 109 9.41 -2.77 17.09
CA LYS A 109 9.07 -4.17 17.39
C LYS A 109 7.57 -4.38 17.62
N LYS A 110 6.92 -3.42 18.29
CA LYS A 110 5.46 -3.45 18.48
C LYS A 110 4.73 -3.29 17.15
N SER A 111 5.02 -2.23 16.40
CA SER A 111 4.34 -1.91 15.14
C SER A 111 4.56 -2.96 14.05
N PHE A 112 5.74 -3.58 13.98
CA PHE A 112 6.07 -4.55 12.94
C PHE A 112 5.63 -5.98 13.29
N PHE A 113 5.60 -6.35 14.57
CA PHE A 113 5.50 -7.77 14.94
C PHE A 113 4.46 -8.10 16.01
N SER A 114 3.93 -7.12 16.75
CA SER A 114 3.04 -7.40 17.89
C SER A 114 1.62 -6.85 17.72
N GLU A 115 1.49 -5.64 17.19
CA GLU A 115 0.21 -4.91 17.10
C GLU A 115 -0.30 -4.86 15.66
N LEU A 116 -0.32 -6.03 15.01
CA LEU A 116 -0.72 -6.14 13.61
C LEU A 116 -2.24 -6.18 13.44
N PRO A 117 -2.79 -5.51 12.42
CA PRO A 117 -4.19 -5.64 12.08
C PRO A 117 -4.60 -7.10 11.79
N PRO A 118 -5.86 -7.48 12.05
CA PRO A 118 -6.33 -8.85 11.80
C PRO A 118 -6.12 -9.29 10.35
N GLY A 119 -5.57 -10.49 10.17
CA GLY A 119 -5.31 -11.09 8.86
C GLY A 119 -4.04 -10.58 8.17
N VAL A 120 -3.26 -9.68 8.79
CA VAL A 120 -1.94 -9.30 8.28
C VAL A 120 -0.90 -10.32 8.73
N GLU A 121 -0.12 -10.80 7.77
CA GLU A 121 1.02 -11.67 7.95
C GLU A 121 2.32 -10.90 7.72
N VAL A 122 3.36 -11.29 8.47
CA VAL A 122 4.73 -10.81 8.26
C VAL A 122 5.53 -11.90 7.57
N ARG A 123 6.06 -11.60 6.40
CA ARG A 123 6.92 -12.48 5.59
C ARG A 123 8.32 -11.87 5.48
N ASN A 124 9.31 -12.70 5.15
CA ASN A 124 10.70 -12.28 4.93
C ASN A 124 11.24 -11.39 6.06
N LYS A 125 11.00 -11.80 7.32
CA LYS A 125 11.41 -11.04 8.49
C LYS A 125 12.93 -11.13 8.68
N GLU A 126 13.57 -9.98 8.69
CA GLU A 126 14.98 -9.79 9.07
C GLU A 126 15.03 -8.77 10.21
N GLU A 127 15.73 -9.10 11.30
CA GLU A 127 15.82 -8.27 12.49
C GLU A 127 17.24 -8.34 13.06
N GLU A 128 17.88 -7.18 13.22
CA GLU A 128 19.22 -7.05 13.77
C GLU A 128 19.25 -5.97 14.85
N GLN A 129 19.94 -6.27 15.95
CA GLN A 129 20.17 -5.33 17.04
C GLN A 129 21.64 -5.37 17.42
N ALA A 130 22.33 -4.25 17.24
CA ALA A 130 23.71 -4.08 17.67
C ALA A 130 23.75 -3.17 18.91
N GLN A 131 24.48 -3.61 19.93
CA GLN A 131 24.77 -2.83 21.12
C GLN A 131 26.24 -3.00 21.46
N ASP A 132 27.01 -1.93 21.39
CA ASP A 132 28.43 -1.98 21.75
C ASP A 132 28.62 -1.58 23.22
N ASN A 133 28.98 -2.56 24.04
CA ASN A 133 29.24 -2.39 25.47
C ASN A 133 30.71 -2.03 25.77
N ALA A 134 31.60 -1.93 24.77
CA ALA A 134 33.05 -1.80 24.97
C ALA A 134 33.57 -0.35 24.97
N ALA A 135 32.77 0.66 24.60
CA ALA A 135 33.19 2.06 24.60
C ALA A 135 33.00 2.75 25.97
N ARG A 136 33.73 2.30 26.99
CA ARG A 136 34.06 3.11 28.18
C ARG A 136 35.49 3.65 28.03
N GLY A 137 35.73 4.50 27.03
CA GLY A 137 37.02 5.13 26.78
C GLY A 137 36.84 6.53 26.16
N PRO A 138 37.69 7.52 26.50
CA PRO A 138 37.44 8.92 26.19
C PRO A 138 37.89 9.26 24.76
N GLU A 139 37.10 8.93 23.75
CA GLU A 139 37.32 9.43 22.39
C GLU A 139 36.31 10.55 22.08
N LEU A 140 36.79 11.79 22.23
CA LEU A 140 36.04 13.06 22.26
C LEU A 140 35.46 13.54 20.93
N TYR A 141 35.51 12.76 19.84
CA TYR A 141 35.31 13.31 18.49
C TYR A 141 34.42 12.54 17.52
N ALA A 142 33.69 11.50 17.94
CA ALA A 142 32.64 10.90 17.11
C ALA A 142 31.35 10.71 17.94
N PRO A 143 30.17 11.11 17.45
CA PRO A 143 28.91 10.68 18.04
C PRO A 143 28.79 9.16 17.84
N VAL A 144 29.24 8.39 18.83
CA VAL A 144 29.15 6.92 18.79
C VAL A 144 27.69 6.56 19.10
N HIS A 145 26.93 6.15 18.09
CA HIS A 145 25.62 5.57 18.33
C HIS A 145 25.83 4.17 18.94
N HIS A 146 25.84 4.09 20.27
CA HIS A 146 26.06 2.86 21.05
C HIS A 146 24.98 1.77 20.84
N PHE A 147 23.94 2.09 20.07
CA PHE A 147 22.80 1.25 19.79
C PHE A 147 22.35 1.47 18.36
N GLU A 148 22.12 0.37 17.64
CA GLU A 148 21.49 0.38 16.34
C GLU A 148 20.50 -0.79 16.25
N TYR A 149 19.30 -0.51 15.76
CA TYR A 149 18.29 -1.50 15.47
C TYR A 149 17.85 -1.38 14.01
N ARG A 150 17.78 -2.52 13.33
CA ARG A 150 17.32 -2.63 11.95
C ARG A 150 16.28 -3.74 11.84
N ALA A 151 15.23 -3.46 11.09
CA ALA A 151 14.23 -4.46 10.75
C ALA A 151 13.77 -4.28 9.31
N THR A 152 13.69 -5.38 8.58
CA THR A 152 13.09 -5.44 7.24
C THR A 152 12.03 -6.53 7.25
N CYS A 153 10.87 -6.27 6.65
CA CYS A 153 9.86 -7.30 6.46
C CYS A 153 8.88 -6.95 5.34
N THR A 154 8.14 -7.96 4.88
CA THR A 154 7.02 -7.80 3.96
C THR A 154 5.71 -8.03 4.70
N PHE A 155 4.82 -7.04 4.69
CA PHE A 155 3.44 -7.21 5.17
C PHE A 155 2.57 -7.71 4.03
N ALA A 156 1.74 -8.73 4.28
CA ALA A 156 0.79 -9.26 3.31
C ALA A 156 -0.56 -9.56 3.98
N GLY A 157 -1.67 -9.36 3.27
CA GLY A 157 -2.99 -9.63 3.83
C GLY A 157 -4.17 -8.94 3.12
N PRO A 158 -5.32 -8.81 3.81
CA PRO A 158 -6.52 -8.18 3.28
C PRO A 158 -6.27 -6.73 2.85
N VAL A 159 -6.89 -6.32 1.73
CA VAL A 159 -6.74 -4.97 1.13
C VAL A 159 -6.87 -3.84 2.15
N GLU A 160 -7.95 -3.83 2.93
CA GLU A 160 -8.24 -2.74 3.87
C GLU A 160 -7.20 -2.65 4.99
N ALA A 161 -6.82 -3.81 5.53
CA ALA A 161 -5.83 -3.92 6.60
C ALA A 161 -4.44 -3.46 6.12
N ILE A 162 -4.05 -3.86 4.91
CA ILE A 162 -2.76 -3.51 4.32
C ILE A 162 -2.69 -2.04 3.92
N VAL A 163 -3.76 -1.47 3.33
CA VAL A 163 -3.81 -0.03 3.01
C VAL A 163 -3.74 0.82 4.27
N ALA A 164 -4.45 0.42 5.34
CA ALA A 164 -4.41 1.13 6.62
C ALA A 164 -3.00 1.08 7.24
N LEU A 165 -2.39 -0.10 7.28
CA LEU A 165 -1.04 -0.29 7.82
C LEU A 165 0.02 0.47 7.01
N HIS A 166 -0.06 0.44 5.67
CA HIS A 166 0.83 1.19 4.78
C HIS A 166 0.80 2.69 5.09
N ARG A 167 -0.40 3.28 5.20
CA ARG A 167 -0.57 4.70 5.56
C ARG A 167 -0.05 5.03 6.95
N GLN A 168 -0.28 4.14 7.92
CA GLN A 168 0.23 4.32 9.29
C GLN A 168 1.76 4.33 9.31
N LEU A 169 2.40 3.36 8.66
CA LEU A 169 3.86 3.23 8.65
C LEU A 169 4.52 4.32 7.80
N ALA A 170 3.90 4.74 6.71
CA ALA A 170 4.40 5.83 5.87
C ALA A 170 4.42 7.20 6.59
N GLY A 171 3.69 7.32 7.70
CA GLY A 171 3.72 8.49 8.58
C GLY A 171 4.83 8.49 9.64
N LEU A 172 5.67 7.45 9.71
CA LEU A 172 6.76 7.34 10.68
C LEU A 172 8.10 7.73 10.03
N ASP A 173 8.77 8.75 10.58
CA ASP A 173 10.00 9.32 9.99
C ASP A 173 11.18 8.33 9.84
N PHE A 174 11.17 7.23 10.60
CA PHE A 174 12.24 6.24 10.66
C PHE A 174 11.84 4.89 10.03
N VAL A 175 10.74 4.89 9.26
CA VAL A 175 10.28 3.74 8.48
C VAL A 175 10.19 4.11 7.01
N GLU A 176 10.94 3.40 6.19
CA GLU A 176 10.80 3.43 4.74
C GLU A 176 9.76 2.39 4.32
N VAL A 177 8.80 2.80 3.50
CA VAL A 177 7.71 1.95 3.03
C VAL A 177 7.73 1.94 1.50
N GLU A 178 7.87 0.74 0.93
CA GLU A 178 7.79 0.57 -0.52
C GLU A 178 6.33 0.67 -1.01
N PRO A 179 6.11 0.94 -2.32
CA PRO A 179 4.78 0.92 -2.90
C PRO A 179 4.02 -0.39 -2.67
N LEU A 180 2.70 -0.29 -2.58
CA LEU A 180 1.76 -1.41 -2.49
C LEU A 180 1.76 -2.26 -3.76
N ARG A 181 1.78 -3.57 -3.57
CA ARG A 181 1.80 -4.58 -4.64
C ARG A 181 0.62 -5.52 -4.51
N ILE A 182 0.14 -6.02 -5.64
CA ILE A 182 -0.89 -7.06 -5.67
C ILE A 182 -0.20 -8.41 -5.56
N GLY A 183 -0.61 -9.23 -4.58
CA GLY A 183 -0.07 -10.57 -4.43
C GLY A 183 -0.34 -11.41 -5.68
N ALA A 184 0.71 -12.10 -6.16
CA ALA A 184 0.54 -13.11 -7.19
C ALA A 184 -0.30 -14.28 -6.62
N ARG A 185 -1.24 -14.78 -7.43
CA ARG A 185 -1.95 -16.03 -7.15
C ARG A 185 -1.12 -17.21 -7.60
#